data_AF-A0A166JKF7-F1
#
_entry.id   AF-A0A166JKF7-F1
#
_cell.length_a   1.000
_cell.length_b   1.000
_cell.length_c   1.000
_cell.angle_alpha   90.00
_cell.angle_beta   90.00
_cell.angle_gamma   90.00
#
_symmetry.space_group_name_H-M   'P 1'
#
loop_
_entity.id
_entity.type
_entity.pdbx_description
1 polymer ?
#
loop_
_entity_poly.entity_id
_entity_poly.type
_entity_poly.pdbx_seq_one_letter_code
_entity_poly.pdbx_strand_id
1 'polypeptide(L)'
;MKLLTSLTTLALALSASAAPAAVTRCEIGRAAADNIRDNRGQPWIEQLFSPCVGPAKNFWSSKACIAAAIAMGPRVLADFATCDKADTAKQSALPALDQSLFASLGEITPQTLLDLVYGQLSAVGANIYPADGAEVLDDVIGPVFTWAGESPITYARFNQWLHVSGYPGTIIDGTHTDGKTYFYDHESDSA
;
A
#
# COMPACT_ATOMS: atom_id res chain seq x y z
N MET A 1 -31.19 6.07 75.53
CA MET A 1 -30.43 5.43 74.42
C MET A 1 -31.09 5.81 73.10
N LYS A 2 -30.43 6.60 72.25
CA LYS A 2 -30.83 6.82 70.85
C LYS A 2 -29.57 6.70 69.99
N LEU A 3 -29.60 5.72 69.11
CA LEU A 3 -28.49 5.28 68.25
C LEU A 3 -28.25 6.27 67.11
N LEU A 4 -26.97 6.57 66.84
CA LEU A 4 -26.48 7.23 65.65
C LEU A 4 -26.33 6.19 64.54
N THR A 5 -26.97 6.41 63.39
CA THR A 5 -26.76 5.61 62.17
C THR A 5 -26.01 6.45 61.15
N SER A 6 -24.73 6.16 60.98
CA SER A 6 -23.90 6.66 59.88
C SER A 6 -24.20 5.87 58.61
N LEU A 7 -24.57 6.57 57.53
CA LEU A 7 -24.72 6.01 56.18
C LEU A 7 -23.41 6.21 55.41
N THR A 8 -22.69 5.13 55.17
CA THR A 8 -21.50 5.09 54.31
C THR A 8 -21.95 5.01 52.85
N THR A 9 -21.79 6.09 52.09
CA THR A 9 -22.05 6.09 50.64
C THR A 9 -20.87 5.44 49.92
N LEU A 10 -21.14 4.30 49.25
CA LEU A 10 -20.21 3.61 48.36
C LEU A 10 -20.02 4.44 47.08
N ALA A 11 -18.83 4.98 46.86
CA ALA A 11 -18.47 5.62 45.60
C ALA A 11 -18.14 4.53 44.57
N LEU A 12 -18.98 4.33 43.55
CA LEU A 12 -18.62 3.55 42.37
C LEU A 12 -17.64 4.39 41.53
N ALA A 13 -16.36 4.07 41.60
CA ALA A 13 -15.37 4.56 40.64
C ALA A 13 -15.61 3.85 39.29
N LEU A 14 -16.16 4.58 38.31
CA LEU A 14 -16.14 4.12 36.92
C LEU A 14 -14.71 4.22 36.39
N SER A 15 -14.00 3.08 36.37
CA SER A 15 -12.80 2.94 35.57
C SER A 15 -13.22 2.90 34.09
N ALA A 16 -13.28 4.06 33.46
CA ALA A 16 -13.39 4.15 32.01
C ALA A 16 -12.07 3.68 31.40
N SER A 17 -12.01 2.41 31.03
CA SER A 17 -10.94 1.90 30.17
C SER A 17 -11.05 2.63 28.84
N ALA A 18 -10.13 3.56 28.56
CA ALA A 18 -10.00 4.16 27.25
C ALA A 18 -9.71 3.02 26.25
N ALA A 19 -10.68 2.70 25.40
CA ALA A 19 -10.43 1.80 24.28
C ALA A 19 -9.29 2.41 23.45
N PRO A 20 -8.32 1.60 22.99
CA PRO A 20 -7.27 2.10 22.11
C PRO A 20 -7.93 2.81 20.90
N ALA A 21 -7.42 3.99 20.54
CA ALA A 21 -7.89 4.69 19.36
C ALA A 21 -7.73 3.78 18.13
N ALA A 22 -8.74 3.73 17.27
CA ALA A 22 -8.66 2.98 16.03
C ALA A 22 -7.54 3.56 15.14
N VAL A 23 -6.63 2.70 14.69
CA VAL A 23 -5.55 3.10 13.78
C VAL A 23 -6.16 3.59 12.47
N THR A 24 -5.71 4.76 12.02
CA THR A 24 -6.17 5.40 10.79
C THR A 24 -5.50 4.80 9.55
N ARG A 25 -6.11 4.97 8.37
CA ARG A 25 -5.51 4.57 7.09
C ARG A 25 -4.17 5.26 6.82
N CYS A 26 -4.04 6.53 7.23
CA CYS A 26 -2.79 7.26 7.10
C CYS A 26 -1.68 6.61 7.94
N GLU A 27 -1.95 6.26 9.20
CA GLU A 27 -0.97 5.59 10.07
C GLU A 27 -0.53 4.24 9.49
N ILE A 28 -1.47 3.46 8.96
CA ILE A 28 -1.18 2.18 8.27
C ILE A 28 -0.31 2.41 7.03
N GLY A 29 -0.72 3.32 6.14
CA GLY A 29 -0.01 3.61 4.90
C GLY A 29 1.39 4.15 5.15
N ARG A 30 1.55 5.05 6.12
CA ARG A 30 2.85 5.62 6.52
C ARG A 30 3.77 4.55 7.11
N ALA A 31 3.27 3.71 8.01
CA ALA A 31 4.08 2.63 8.59
C ALA A 31 4.57 1.64 7.51
N ALA A 32 3.75 1.33 6.51
CA ALA A 32 4.15 0.49 5.40
C ALA A 32 5.19 1.18 4.48
N ALA A 33 5.00 2.47 4.18
CA ALA A 33 5.99 3.24 3.42
C ALA A 33 7.34 3.35 4.15
N ASP A 34 7.32 3.60 5.47
CA ASP A 34 8.53 3.62 6.31
C ASP A 34 9.20 2.23 6.35
N ASN A 35 8.44 1.14 6.41
CA ASN A 35 9.00 -0.22 6.33
C ASN A 35 9.72 -0.46 5.00
N ILE A 36 9.15 -0.02 3.88
CA ILE A 36 9.75 -0.13 2.55
C ILE A 36 11.05 0.68 2.48
N ARG A 37 11.05 1.91 3.01
CA ARG A 37 12.25 2.77 3.04
C ARG A 37 13.34 2.18 3.92
N ASP A 38 13.01 1.87 5.17
CA ASP A 38 14.00 1.65 6.24
C ASP A 38 14.39 0.17 6.38
N ASN A 39 13.43 -0.76 6.25
CA ASN A 39 13.69 -2.18 6.47
C ASN A 39 13.98 -2.94 5.17
N ARG A 40 13.42 -2.52 4.04
CA ARG A 40 13.68 -3.13 2.72
C ARG A 40 14.79 -2.44 1.95
N GLY A 41 15.28 -1.31 2.43
CA GLY A 41 16.35 -0.57 1.75
C GLY A 41 15.94 -0.03 0.38
N GLN A 42 14.65 0.31 0.18
CA GLN A 42 14.13 0.83 -1.08
C GLN A 42 13.72 2.32 -0.99
N PRO A 43 14.61 3.24 -0.56
CA PRO A 43 14.27 4.65 -0.39
C PRO A 43 13.92 5.37 -1.70
N TRP A 44 14.23 4.78 -2.85
CA TRP A 44 13.88 5.33 -4.16
C TRP A 44 12.36 5.38 -4.41
N ILE A 45 11.59 4.52 -3.74
CA ILE A 45 10.14 4.40 -3.90
C ILE A 45 9.39 5.67 -3.49
N GLU A 46 9.88 6.38 -2.47
CA GLU A 46 9.28 7.62 -1.99
C GLU A 46 9.22 8.72 -3.05
N GLN A 47 10.22 8.76 -3.93
CA GLN A 47 10.28 9.73 -5.03
C GLN A 47 9.20 9.47 -6.10
N LEU A 48 8.70 8.24 -6.23
CA LEU A 48 7.67 7.88 -7.20
C LEU A 48 6.26 8.27 -6.76
N PHE A 49 5.95 8.19 -5.46
CA PHE A 49 4.58 8.41 -4.98
C PHE A 49 4.29 9.84 -4.56
N SER A 50 5.31 10.69 -4.32
CA SER A 50 5.11 12.11 -4.01
C SER A 50 4.17 12.83 -4.99
N PRO A 51 4.23 12.60 -6.33
CA PRO A 51 3.29 13.21 -7.28
C PRO A 51 1.85 12.66 -7.19
N CYS A 52 1.65 11.51 -6.54
CA CYS A 52 0.37 10.83 -6.42
C CYS A 52 -0.42 11.27 -5.20
N VAL A 53 0.28 11.75 -4.16
CA VAL A 53 -0.32 12.37 -2.99
C VAL A 53 -0.67 13.83 -3.31
N GLY A 54 -1.84 14.01 -3.91
CA GLY A 54 -2.36 15.30 -4.37
C GLY A 54 -3.85 15.23 -4.71
N PRO A 55 -4.43 16.21 -5.44
CA PRO A 55 -5.88 16.24 -5.74
C PRO A 55 -6.34 15.12 -6.70
N ALA A 56 -5.49 14.15 -7.04
CA ALA A 56 -5.78 13.09 -7.98
C ALA A 56 -7.04 12.31 -7.55
N LYS A 57 -8.06 12.35 -8.40
CA LYS A 57 -9.30 11.57 -8.22
C LYS A 57 -9.17 10.14 -8.73
N ASN A 58 -8.16 9.89 -9.59
CA ASN A 58 -7.85 8.59 -10.16
C ASN A 58 -6.32 8.41 -10.19
N PHE A 59 -5.79 7.51 -9.37
CA PHE A 59 -4.35 7.16 -9.45
C PHE A 59 -4.03 6.44 -10.76
N TRP A 60 -4.98 5.67 -11.28
CA TRP A 60 -4.80 4.83 -12.45
C TRP A 60 -4.91 5.59 -13.78
N SER A 61 -4.94 6.92 -13.74
CA SER A 61 -4.77 7.77 -14.92
C SER A 61 -3.36 8.39 -15.01
N SER A 62 -2.41 7.97 -14.16
CA SER A 62 -1.04 8.49 -14.12
C SER A 62 -0.01 7.37 -14.18
N LYS A 63 0.94 7.47 -15.12
CA LYS A 63 2.06 6.51 -15.21
C LYS A 63 2.91 6.52 -13.93
N ALA A 64 3.14 7.70 -13.35
CA ALA A 64 3.86 7.83 -12.09
C ALA A 64 3.16 7.07 -10.96
N CYS A 65 1.83 7.13 -10.87
CA CYS A 65 1.09 6.45 -9.81
C CYS A 65 0.93 4.95 -10.03
N ILE A 66 0.93 4.50 -11.28
CA ILE A 66 1.04 3.08 -11.59
C ILE A 66 2.43 2.57 -11.23
N ALA A 67 3.51 3.29 -11.57
CA ALA A 67 4.87 2.95 -11.16
C ALA A 67 5.01 2.92 -9.63
N ALA A 68 4.45 3.90 -8.94
CA ALA A 68 4.40 3.94 -7.48
C ALA A 68 3.62 2.74 -6.90
N ALA A 69 2.47 2.39 -7.46
CA ALA A 69 1.69 1.24 -7.02
C ALA A 69 2.42 -0.09 -7.25
N ILE A 70 3.16 -0.24 -8.36
CA ILE A 70 4.04 -1.39 -8.61
C ILE A 70 5.11 -1.46 -7.53
N ALA A 71 5.72 -0.32 -7.19
CA ALA A 71 6.80 -0.25 -6.21
C ALA A 71 6.35 -0.51 -4.76
N MET A 72 5.27 0.14 -4.32
CA MET A 72 4.86 0.14 -2.91
C MET A 72 3.60 -0.66 -2.61
N GLY A 73 2.88 -1.12 -3.63
CA GLY A 73 1.56 -1.74 -3.50
C GLY A 73 0.39 -0.75 -3.67
N PRO A 74 -0.69 -1.12 -4.40
CA PRO A 74 -1.84 -0.23 -4.63
C PRO A 74 -2.56 0.21 -3.36
N ARG A 75 -2.75 -0.72 -2.41
CA ARG A 75 -3.35 -0.42 -1.09
C ARG A 75 -2.54 0.58 -0.29
N VAL A 76 -1.23 0.36 -0.19
CA VAL A 76 -0.35 1.23 0.61
C VAL A 76 -0.32 2.63 0.00
N LEU A 77 -0.28 2.75 -1.34
CA LEU A 77 -0.40 4.04 -2.01
C LEU A 77 -1.72 4.76 -1.65
N ALA A 78 -2.86 4.06 -1.76
CA ALA A 78 -4.17 4.64 -1.48
C ALA A 78 -4.37 5.01 0.00
N ASP A 79 -3.84 4.20 0.92
CA ASP A 79 -3.88 4.43 2.36
C ASP A 79 -2.93 5.58 2.75
N PHE A 80 -1.72 5.61 2.21
CA PHE A 80 -0.75 6.70 2.43
C PHE A 80 -1.29 8.04 1.93
N ALA A 81 -1.97 8.07 0.78
CA ALA A 81 -2.59 9.29 0.24
C ALA A 81 -3.65 9.90 1.17
N THR A 82 -4.21 9.13 2.12
CA THR A 82 -5.11 9.69 3.14
C THR A 82 -4.42 10.62 4.14
N CYS A 83 -3.09 10.58 4.23
CA CYS A 83 -2.32 11.50 5.07
C CYS A 83 -2.43 12.94 4.61
N ASP A 84 -2.50 13.17 3.30
CA ASP A 84 -2.64 14.51 2.72
C ASP A 84 -4.10 14.82 2.39
N LYS A 85 -4.88 13.80 2.02
CA LYS A 85 -6.27 13.96 1.61
C LYS A 85 -7.15 12.86 2.23
N ALA A 86 -7.74 13.16 3.38
CA ALA A 86 -8.50 12.21 4.19
C ALA A 86 -9.69 11.55 3.45
N ASP A 87 -10.27 12.19 2.44
CA ASP A 87 -11.37 11.66 1.61
C ASP A 87 -10.90 10.79 0.43
N THR A 88 -9.60 10.48 0.34
CA THR A 88 -9.07 9.55 -0.67
C THR A 88 -9.76 8.20 -0.55
N ALA A 89 -10.33 7.72 -1.66
CA ALA A 89 -11.01 6.43 -1.71
C ALA A 89 -10.06 5.26 -1.40
N LYS A 90 -10.61 4.12 -0.99
CA LYS A 90 -9.87 2.85 -0.94
C LYS A 90 -9.49 2.43 -2.35
N GLN A 91 -8.44 1.63 -2.53
CA GLN A 91 -8.00 1.23 -3.86
C GLN A 91 -9.09 0.50 -4.67
N SER A 92 -9.95 -0.26 -3.98
CA SER A 92 -11.09 -0.96 -4.59
C SER A 92 -12.22 -0.06 -5.08
N ALA A 93 -12.26 1.20 -4.63
CA ALA A 93 -13.28 2.18 -4.99
C ALA A 93 -12.74 3.27 -5.94
N LEU A 94 -11.48 3.18 -6.37
CA LEU A 94 -10.92 4.06 -7.37
C LEU A 94 -11.55 3.77 -8.74
N PRO A 95 -11.58 4.75 -9.67
CA PRO A 95 -12.01 4.51 -11.03
C PRO A 95 -11.08 3.52 -11.72
N ALA A 96 -11.59 2.78 -12.71
CA ALA A 96 -10.78 1.86 -13.49
C ALA A 96 -9.54 2.53 -14.13
N LEU A 97 -8.52 1.70 -14.38
CA LEU A 97 -7.35 2.05 -15.17
C LEU A 97 -7.75 2.68 -16.49
N ASP A 98 -7.15 3.82 -16.82
CA ASP A 98 -7.41 4.47 -18.09
C ASP A 98 -6.95 3.57 -19.25
N GLN A 99 -7.86 3.21 -20.15
CA GLN A 99 -7.56 2.30 -21.26
C GLN A 99 -6.52 2.86 -22.23
N SER A 100 -6.52 4.18 -22.46
CA SER A 100 -5.55 4.82 -23.33
C SER A 100 -4.16 4.81 -22.70
N LEU A 101 -4.09 4.98 -21.38
CA LEU A 101 -2.86 4.82 -20.62
C LEU A 101 -2.36 3.38 -20.72
N PHE A 102 -3.21 2.38 -20.44
CA PHE A 102 -2.82 0.97 -20.57
C PHE A 102 -2.30 0.65 -21.98
N ALA A 103 -3.02 1.08 -23.01
CA ALA A 103 -2.58 0.91 -24.40
C ALA A 103 -1.21 1.57 -24.66
N SER A 104 -0.93 2.73 -24.03
CA SER A 104 0.35 3.42 -24.14
C SER A 104 1.51 2.74 -23.40
N LEU A 105 1.24 1.75 -22.55
CA LEU A 105 2.27 0.91 -21.91
C LEU A 105 2.67 -0.27 -22.81
N GLY A 106 1.85 -0.63 -23.79
CA GLY A 106 2.07 -1.81 -24.63
C GLY A 106 1.76 -3.12 -23.87
N GLU A 107 2.43 -4.20 -24.25
CA GLU A 107 2.29 -5.49 -23.55
C GLU A 107 2.92 -5.41 -22.16
N ILE A 108 2.17 -5.78 -21.12
CA ILE A 108 2.66 -5.75 -19.74
C ILE A 108 3.49 -7.00 -19.47
N THR A 109 4.80 -6.90 -19.73
CA THR A 109 5.83 -7.89 -19.39
C THR A 109 6.66 -7.40 -18.19
N PRO A 110 7.48 -8.26 -17.55
CA PRO A 110 8.35 -7.82 -16.46
C PRO A 110 9.26 -6.66 -16.88
N GLN A 111 9.81 -6.72 -18.10
CA GLN A 111 10.65 -5.66 -18.64
C GLN A 111 9.85 -4.37 -18.85
N THR A 112 8.62 -4.44 -19.35
CA THR A 112 7.76 -3.26 -19.51
C THR A 112 7.51 -2.54 -18.20
N LEU A 113 7.27 -3.29 -17.11
CA LEU A 113 7.08 -2.69 -15.78
C LEU A 113 8.39 -2.13 -15.21
N LEU A 114 9.54 -2.77 -15.48
CA LEU A 114 10.86 -2.26 -15.09
C LEU A 114 11.14 -0.93 -15.79
N ASP A 115 10.94 -0.88 -17.10
CA ASP A 115 11.12 0.32 -17.92
C ASP A 115 10.17 1.44 -17.47
N LEU A 116 8.94 1.09 -17.09
CA LEU A 116 8.00 2.04 -16.51
C LEU A 116 8.53 2.63 -15.19
N VAL A 117 9.00 1.80 -14.26
CA VAL A 117 9.54 2.26 -12.96
C VAL A 117 10.73 3.20 -13.15
N TYR A 118 11.75 2.78 -13.91
CA TYR A 118 12.92 3.60 -14.18
C TYR A 118 12.59 4.86 -14.99
N GLY A 119 11.69 4.74 -15.97
CA GLY A 119 11.22 5.86 -16.77
C GLY A 119 10.50 6.92 -15.93
N GLN A 120 9.67 6.50 -14.97
CA GLN A 120 9.00 7.43 -14.06
C GLN A 120 9.96 8.02 -13.02
N LEU A 121 10.93 7.27 -12.50
CA LEU A 121 11.99 7.82 -11.65
C LEU A 121 12.75 8.94 -12.37
N SER A 122 13.10 8.71 -13.64
CA SER A 122 13.74 9.73 -14.47
C SER A 122 12.82 10.94 -14.69
N ALA A 123 11.54 10.72 -15.00
CA ALA A 123 10.57 11.79 -15.25
C ALA A 123 10.33 12.70 -14.04
N VAL A 124 10.39 12.17 -12.81
CA VAL A 124 10.25 12.95 -11.57
C VAL A 124 11.56 13.60 -11.11
N GLY A 125 12.67 13.41 -11.84
CA GLY A 125 13.97 13.91 -11.45
C GLY A 125 14.53 13.23 -10.20
N ALA A 126 14.25 11.93 -10.03
CA ALA A 126 14.76 11.16 -8.91
C ALA A 126 16.30 11.21 -8.88
N ASN A 127 16.85 11.29 -7.66
CA ASN A 127 18.30 11.29 -7.40
C ASN A 127 18.77 9.98 -6.75
N ILE A 128 17.83 9.16 -6.28
CA ILE A 128 18.09 7.82 -5.75
C ILE A 128 17.43 6.82 -6.70
N TYR A 129 18.20 5.86 -7.18
CA TYR A 129 17.73 4.77 -8.04
C TYR A 129 17.99 3.43 -7.36
N PRO A 130 17.21 2.39 -7.68
CA PRO A 130 17.61 1.02 -7.38
C PRO A 130 18.99 0.76 -8.00
N ALA A 131 19.87 0.09 -7.25
CA ALA A 131 21.23 -0.20 -7.71
C ALA A 131 21.25 -1.36 -8.73
N ASP A 132 20.28 -2.26 -8.65
CA ASP A 132 20.18 -3.44 -9.49
C ASP A 132 18.76 -3.58 -10.06
N GLY A 133 18.66 -3.66 -11.39
CA GLY A 133 17.41 -3.93 -12.08
C GLY A 133 16.89 -5.35 -11.85
N ALA A 134 17.77 -6.33 -11.59
CA ALA A 134 17.38 -7.70 -11.27
C ALA A 134 16.66 -7.77 -9.93
N GLU A 135 17.15 -7.06 -8.91
CA GLU A 135 16.48 -6.96 -7.61
C GLU A 135 15.09 -6.32 -7.75
N VAL A 136 14.93 -5.29 -8.58
CA VAL A 136 13.61 -4.70 -8.87
C VAL A 136 12.70 -5.70 -9.60
N LEU A 137 13.25 -6.48 -10.53
CA LEU A 137 12.48 -7.53 -11.20
C LEU A 137 12.00 -8.60 -10.23
N ASP A 138 12.83 -9.03 -9.28
CA ASP A 138 12.51 -10.12 -8.37
C ASP A 138 11.62 -9.66 -7.20
N ASP A 139 11.99 -8.58 -6.52
CA ASP A 139 11.37 -8.18 -5.25
C ASP A 139 10.20 -7.21 -5.39
N VAL A 140 10.10 -6.52 -6.54
CA VAL A 140 9.08 -5.50 -6.79
C VAL A 140 8.13 -5.92 -7.92
N ILE A 141 8.64 -6.36 -9.06
CA ILE A 141 7.82 -6.65 -10.24
C ILE A 141 7.32 -8.09 -10.25
N GLY A 142 8.17 -9.06 -9.93
CA GLY A 142 7.86 -10.49 -9.78
C GLY A 142 6.60 -10.75 -8.94
N PRO A 143 6.42 -10.08 -7.78
CA PRO A 143 5.15 -9.93 -7.08
C PRO A 143 3.88 -9.77 -7.94
N VAL A 144 3.91 -8.81 -8.88
CA VAL A 144 2.77 -8.44 -9.73
C VAL A 144 2.42 -9.60 -10.66
N PHE A 145 3.44 -10.23 -11.24
CA PHE A 145 3.27 -11.38 -12.13
C PHE A 145 2.87 -12.65 -11.39
N THR A 146 3.38 -12.84 -10.17
CA THR A 146 2.97 -13.93 -9.28
C THR A 146 1.49 -13.79 -8.90
N TRP A 147 1.04 -12.57 -8.61
CA TRP A 147 -0.38 -12.30 -8.36
C TRP A 147 -1.23 -12.46 -9.63
N ALA A 148 -0.75 -11.93 -10.76
CA ALA A 148 -1.48 -11.98 -12.01
C ALA A 148 -1.66 -13.41 -12.52
N GLY A 149 -0.65 -14.28 -12.35
CA GLY A 149 -0.64 -15.64 -12.85
C GLY A 149 -0.50 -15.72 -14.38
N GLU A 150 -0.12 -14.62 -15.04
CA GLU A 150 0.02 -14.53 -16.49
C GLU A 150 1.13 -13.54 -16.90
N SER A 151 1.72 -13.77 -18.08
CA SER A 151 2.67 -12.87 -18.73
C SER A 151 2.56 -13.05 -20.26
N PRO A 152 2.23 -12.00 -21.03
CA PRO A 152 1.94 -10.64 -20.59
C PRO A 152 0.61 -10.54 -19.81
N ILE A 153 0.50 -9.52 -18.94
CA ILE A 153 -0.71 -9.27 -18.15
C ILE A 153 -1.76 -8.55 -19.01
N THR A 154 -2.97 -9.09 -19.04
CA THR A 154 -4.13 -8.50 -19.71
C THR A 154 -4.61 -7.25 -18.99
N TYR A 155 -5.32 -6.36 -19.71
CA TYR A 155 -5.95 -5.18 -19.10
C TYR A 155 -6.84 -5.56 -17.92
N ALA A 156 -7.69 -6.58 -18.08
CA ALA A 156 -8.64 -7.00 -17.05
C ALA A 156 -7.91 -7.42 -15.78
N ARG A 157 -6.84 -8.21 -15.91
CA ARG A 157 -6.05 -8.71 -14.78
C ARG A 157 -5.21 -7.61 -14.13
N PHE A 158 -4.56 -6.75 -14.91
CA PHE A 158 -3.77 -5.64 -14.37
C PHE A 158 -4.65 -4.60 -13.68
N ASN A 159 -5.80 -4.27 -14.27
CA ASN A 159 -6.79 -3.41 -13.61
C ASN A 159 -7.29 -4.06 -12.32
N GLN A 160 -7.58 -5.36 -12.30
CA GLN A 160 -7.99 -6.06 -11.07
C GLN A 160 -6.90 -5.96 -9.99
N TRP A 161 -5.64 -6.22 -10.35
CA TRP A 161 -4.50 -6.11 -9.42
C TRP A 161 -4.46 -4.74 -8.73
N LEU A 162 -4.61 -3.64 -9.49
CA LEU A 162 -4.63 -2.27 -8.95
C LEU A 162 -5.74 -2.03 -7.91
N HIS A 163 -6.85 -2.77 -7.99
CA HIS A 163 -8.01 -2.55 -7.14
C HIS A 163 -8.10 -3.50 -5.94
N VAL A 164 -7.35 -4.61 -5.96
CA VAL A 164 -7.46 -5.64 -4.91
C VAL A 164 -6.13 -6.00 -4.25
N SER A 165 -5.00 -5.80 -4.92
CA SER A 165 -3.70 -6.14 -4.37
C SER A 165 -3.29 -5.21 -3.22
N GLY A 166 -2.83 -5.81 -2.13
CA GLY A 166 -2.02 -5.14 -1.11
C GLY A 166 -0.58 -5.63 -1.20
N TYR A 167 0.40 -4.74 -1.04
CA TYR A 167 1.82 -5.09 -0.92
C TYR A 167 2.50 -4.14 0.07
N PRO A 168 3.38 -4.59 0.98
CA PRO A 168 3.07 -5.63 1.98
C PRO A 168 3.23 -5.13 3.41
N GLY A 169 2.42 -5.68 4.32
CA GLY A 169 2.96 -6.03 5.63
C GLY A 169 3.74 -7.32 5.49
N THR A 170 4.99 -7.37 5.97
CA THR A 170 5.64 -8.64 6.27
C THR A 170 4.78 -9.33 7.33
N ILE A 171 4.18 -10.50 7.04
CA ILE A 171 3.61 -11.33 8.11
C ILE A 171 4.80 -11.89 8.88
N ILE A 172 5.09 -11.31 10.05
CA ILE A 172 6.01 -11.88 11.03
C ILE A 172 5.14 -12.53 12.09
N ASP A 173 4.84 -13.81 11.91
CA ASP A 173 4.23 -14.64 12.95
C ASP A 173 5.14 -15.84 13.26
N GLY A 174 4.78 -16.62 14.30
CA GLY A 174 5.58 -17.76 14.75
C GLY A 174 5.75 -18.89 13.72
N THR A 175 5.04 -18.84 12.59
CA THR A 175 5.12 -19.82 11.50
C THR A 175 5.86 -19.30 10.26
N HIS A 176 6.05 -17.99 10.14
CA HIS A 176 6.68 -17.31 9.00
C HIS A 176 8.01 -16.65 9.41
N THR A 177 8.97 -17.48 9.86
CA THR A 177 10.26 -17.05 10.44
C THR A 177 11.47 -17.23 9.52
N ASP A 178 11.26 -17.66 8.27
CA ASP A 178 12.34 -17.98 7.32
C ASP A 178 13.00 -16.74 6.67
N GLY A 179 12.64 -15.54 7.12
CA GLY A 179 13.18 -14.29 6.60
C GLY A 179 12.70 -13.92 5.20
N LYS A 180 11.70 -14.62 4.65
CA LYS A 180 11.09 -14.27 3.36
C LYS A 180 9.98 -13.25 3.54
N THR A 181 9.86 -12.36 2.56
CA THR A 181 8.71 -11.47 2.47
C THR A 181 7.53 -12.27 1.95
N TYR A 182 6.54 -12.48 2.80
CA TYR A 182 5.28 -13.10 2.38
C TYR A 182 4.40 -12.07 1.69
N PHE A 183 3.90 -12.48 0.55
CA PHE A 183 3.39 -11.61 -0.48
C PHE A 183 1.90 -11.82 -0.72
N TYR A 184 1.13 -12.06 0.34
CA TYR A 184 -0.31 -12.28 0.19
C TYR A 184 -1.05 -11.95 1.48
N ASP A 185 -2.00 -11.02 1.40
CA ASP A 185 -3.17 -11.02 2.26
C ASP A 185 -4.36 -11.45 1.39
N HIS A 186 -4.67 -12.76 1.44
CA HIS A 186 -5.88 -13.35 0.86
C HIS A 186 -7.11 -13.15 1.77
N GLU A 187 -7.04 -12.38 2.87
CA GLU A 187 -8.17 -12.27 3.81
C GLU A 187 -9.42 -11.60 3.23
N SER A 188 -9.38 -11.14 1.97
CA SER A 188 -10.56 -10.74 1.23
C SER A 188 -10.66 -11.31 -0.19
N ASP A 189 -10.35 -12.60 -0.41
CA ASP A 189 -11.12 -13.39 -1.38
C ASP A 189 -12.59 -13.55 -0.92
N SER A 190 -13.19 -12.46 -0.43
CA SER A 190 -14.48 -12.40 0.22
C SER A 190 -15.57 -12.33 -0.84
N ALA A 191 -16.09 -13.50 -1.22
CA ALA A 191 -17.51 -13.84 -1.36
C ALA A 191 -17.66 -15.33 -1.69
#